data_AF-A0A5K1CK40-F1
#
_entry.id   AF-A0A5K1CK40-F1
#
_cell.length_a   1.000
_cell.length_b   1.000
_cell.length_c   1.000
_cell.angle_alpha   90.00
_cell.angle_beta   90.00
_cell.angle_gamma   90.00
#
_symmetry.space_group_name_H-M   'P 1'
#
loop_
_entity.id
_entity.type
_entity.pdbx_description
1 polymer ?
#
loop_
_entity_poly.entity_id
_entity_poly.type
_entity_poly.pdbx_seq_one_letter_code
_entity_poly.pdbx_strand_id
1 'polypeptide(L)'
;TSYSAGNGGGMSPAASTKGRNLRSYNSTLAEPGGMKFTISDVCKATRNFSPSCKIGQGGFGIVYKGRLGDGSLVAIKRAKK
;
A
#
# COMPACT_ATOMS: atom_id res chain seq x y z
N THR A 1 29.65 -4.86 28.83
CA THR A 1 30.76 -4.87 27.85
C THR A 1 30.24 -4.32 26.54
N SER A 2 30.34 -3.01 26.37
CA SER A 2 29.99 -2.30 25.13
C SER A 2 31.17 -2.40 24.16
N TYR A 3 30.92 -2.78 22.92
CA TYR A 3 31.90 -2.68 21.84
C TYR A 3 31.46 -1.57 20.88
N SER A 4 32.38 -0.63 20.65
CA SER A 4 32.29 0.41 19.63
C SER A 4 33.43 0.15 18.65
N ALA A 5 33.12 0.13 17.35
CA ALA A 5 34.12 0.12 16.29
C ALA A 5 33.67 1.10 15.22
N GLY A 6 34.26 2.30 15.24
CA GLY A 6 34.22 3.23 14.12
C GLY A 6 35.38 2.93 13.18
N ASN A 7 35.11 2.89 11.88
CA ASN A 7 36.12 3.02 10.84
C ASN A 7 35.53 3.84 9.70
N GLY A 8 36.06 5.04 9.52
CA GLY A 8 35.88 5.86 8.34
C GLY A 8 36.92 5.49 7.29
N GLY A 9 36.53 5.55 6.01
CA GLY A 9 37.43 5.31 4.89
C GLY A 9 36.67 5.42 3.57
N GLY A 10 37.09 6.34 2.72
CA GLY A 10 36.33 6.86 1.58
C GLY A 10 36.20 5.91 0.38
N MET A 11 35.15 6.16 -0.38
CA MET A 11 34.98 5.68 -1.75
C MET A 11 34.44 6.80 -2.62
N SER A 12 35.25 7.23 -3.59
CA SER A 12 34.89 7.95 -4.81
C SER A 12 36.03 7.68 -5.80
N PRO A 13 35.82 7.54 -7.13
CA PRO A 13 34.86 8.32 -7.92
C PRO A 13 34.09 7.58 -9.05
N ALA A 14 33.08 8.31 -9.57
CA ALA A 14 32.60 8.43 -10.95
C ALA A 14 32.34 7.19 -11.86
N ALA A 15 31.07 6.99 -12.21
CA ALA A 15 30.67 6.74 -13.60
C ALA A 15 29.18 7.06 -13.80
N SER A 16 28.92 8.02 -14.70
CA SER A 16 27.60 8.41 -15.19
C SER A 16 26.78 7.23 -15.71
N THR A 17 25.53 7.10 -15.25
CA THR A 17 24.44 6.63 -16.11
C THR A 17 23.17 7.34 -15.67
N LYS A 18 22.75 8.31 -16.50
CA LYS A 18 21.41 8.93 -16.57
C LYS A 18 20.42 8.38 -15.52
N GLY A 19 20.44 8.99 -14.34
CA GLY A 19 19.40 8.84 -13.34
C GLY A 19 18.11 9.35 -13.94
N ARG A 20 17.22 8.40 -14.25
CA ARG A 20 15.89 8.63 -14.79
C ARG A 20 15.24 9.75 -14.00
N ASN A 21 14.70 10.73 -14.73
CA ASN A 21 13.78 11.76 -14.29
C ASN A 21 13.06 11.34 -12.99
N LEU A 22 13.58 11.78 -11.84
CA LEU A 22 12.83 11.80 -10.59
C LEU A 22 11.76 12.85 -10.86
N ARG A 23 10.68 12.40 -11.50
CA ARG A 23 9.49 13.18 -11.71
C ARG A 23 9.11 13.66 -10.33
N SER A 24 9.36 14.94 -10.09
CA SER A 24 9.04 15.67 -8.88
C SER A 24 7.57 15.42 -8.62
N TYR A 25 7.27 14.41 -7.82
CA TYR A 25 6.01 14.37 -7.11
C TYR A 25 6.18 15.45 -6.06
N ASN A 26 5.83 16.68 -6.44
CA ASN A 26 5.72 17.79 -5.53
C ASN A 26 5.02 17.28 -4.28
N SER A 27 5.76 17.20 -3.18
CA SER A 27 5.24 16.99 -1.85
C SER A 27 4.55 18.27 -1.39
N THR A 28 3.50 18.67 -2.11
CA THR A 28 2.45 19.53 -1.58
C THR A 28 1.62 18.61 -0.71
N LEU A 29 1.79 18.76 0.61
CA LEU A 29 0.90 18.31 1.68
C LEU A 29 -0.27 17.52 1.13
N ALA A 30 -0.14 16.19 1.14
CA ALA A 30 -1.23 15.32 0.71
C ALA A 30 -2.41 15.62 1.64
N GLU A 31 -3.31 16.47 1.18
CA GLU A 31 -4.73 16.29 1.42
C GLU A 31 -4.94 14.77 1.39
N PRO A 32 -5.47 14.13 2.45
CA PRO A 32 -5.64 12.69 2.45
C PRO A 32 -6.60 12.34 1.32
N GLY A 33 -6.04 12.13 0.13
CA GLY A 33 -6.68 11.73 -1.10
C GLY A 33 -7.03 10.26 -0.96
N GLY A 34 -7.84 9.96 0.06
CA GLY A 34 -8.45 8.67 0.23
C GLY A 34 -9.34 8.45 -0.98
N MET A 35 -9.10 7.35 -1.68
CA MET A 35 -10.03 6.87 -2.69
C MET A 35 -11.37 6.64 -2.01
N LYS A 36 -12.39 7.43 -2.42
CA LYS A 36 -13.74 7.30 -1.91
C LYS A 36 -14.43 6.16 -2.64
N PHE A 37 -14.85 5.15 -1.89
CA PHE A 37 -15.66 4.05 -2.40
C PHE A 37 -17.05 4.12 -1.81
N THR A 38 -18.08 3.89 -2.62
CA THR A 38 -19.44 3.70 -2.09
C THR A 38 -19.59 2.27 -1.56
N ILE A 39 -20.55 2.04 -0.67
CA ILE A 39 -20.88 0.66 -0.24
C ILE A 39 -21.30 -0.20 -1.43
N SER A 40 -21.97 0.38 -2.43
CA SER A 40 -22.32 -0.35 -3.66
C SER A 40 -21.07 -0.86 -4.38
N ASP A 41 -20.03 -0.04 -4.49
CA ASP A 41 -18.76 -0.43 -5.13
C ASP A 41 -18.08 -1.55 -4.36
N VAL A 42 -18.04 -1.44 -3.04
CA VAL A 42 -17.47 -2.46 -2.15
C VAL A 42 -18.25 -3.78 -2.25
N CYS A 43 -19.59 -3.72 -2.29
CA CYS A 43 -20.43 -4.90 -2.46
C CYS A 43 -20.21 -5.54 -3.83
N LYS A 44 -20.17 -4.77 -4.92
CA LYS A 44 -19.86 -5.29 -6.26
C LYS A 44 -18.49 -5.95 -6.30
N ALA A 45 -17.48 -5.28 -5.76
CA ALA A 45 -16.10 -5.77 -5.75
C ALA A 45 -15.94 -7.09 -4.98
N THR A 46 -16.71 -7.29 -3.90
CA THR A 46 -16.63 -8.46 -3.03
C THR A 46 -17.72 -9.52 -3.27
N ARG A 47 -18.53 -9.36 -4.32
CA ARG A 47 -19.74 -10.19 -4.56
C ARG A 47 -20.63 -10.28 -3.32
N ASN A 48 -20.96 -9.11 -2.77
CA ASN A 48 -21.72 -8.92 -1.55
C ASN A 48 -21.09 -9.60 -0.32
N PHE A 49 -19.78 -9.40 -0.12
CA PHE A 49 -19.00 -10.04 0.95
C PHE A 49 -19.09 -11.57 0.94
N SER A 50 -19.10 -12.17 -0.26
CA SER A 50 -19.17 -13.63 -0.43
C SER A 50 -18.03 -14.31 0.35
N PRO A 51 -18.29 -15.46 1.02
CA PRO A 51 -17.25 -16.26 1.67
C PRO A 51 -16.13 -16.66 0.72
N SER A 52 -16.43 -16.83 -0.57
CA SER A 52 -15.44 -17.15 -1.61
C SER A 52 -14.45 -16.00 -1.89
N CYS A 53 -14.74 -14.78 -1.44
CA CYS A 53 -13.82 -13.65 -1.47
C CYS A 53 -13.03 -13.50 -0.16
N LYS A 54 -13.32 -14.26 0.90
CA LYS A 54 -12.60 -14.16 2.17
C LYS A 54 -11.14 -14.59 1.99
N ILE A 55 -10.22 -13.73 2.41
CA ILE A 55 -8.77 -14.01 2.38
C ILE A 55 -8.14 -14.01 3.77
N GLY A 56 -8.83 -13.50 4.79
CA GLY A 56 -8.31 -13.51 6.15
C GLY A 56 -9.37 -13.16 7.20
N GLN A 57 -9.08 -13.50 8.45
CA GLN A 57 -9.89 -13.13 9.61
C GLN A 57 -9.00 -12.97 10.83
N GLY A 58 -9.23 -11.92 11.62
CA GLY A 58 -8.55 -11.69 12.89
C GLY A 58 -9.45 -10.96 13.89
N GLY A 59 -8.86 -10.48 14.99
CA GLY A 59 -9.58 -9.75 16.05
C GLY A 59 -10.32 -8.51 15.53
N PHE A 60 -9.75 -7.85 14.52
CA PHE A 60 -10.29 -6.62 13.93
C PHE A 60 -11.30 -6.85 12.79
N GLY A 61 -11.72 -8.10 12.54
CA GLY A 61 -12.73 -8.44 11.54
C GLY A 61 -12.23 -9.32 10.39
N ILE A 62 -12.94 -9.26 9.27
CA ILE A 62 -12.75 -10.16 8.12
C ILE A 62 -12.21 -9.37 6.94
N VAL A 63 -11.22 -9.93 6.24
CA VAL A 63 -10.62 -9.33 5.04
C VAL A 63 -11.10 -10.10 3.82
N TYR A 64 -11.57 -9.38 2.81
CA TYR A 64 -12.07 -9.89 1.55
C TYR A 64 -11.21 -9.39 0.39
N LYS A 65 -10.96 -10.24 -0.61
CA LYS A 65 -10.45 -9.85 -1.92
C LYS A 65 -11.57 -9.20 -2.72
N GLY A 66 -11.33 -7.97 -3.15
CA GLY A 66 -12.20 -7.21 -4.05
C GLY A 66 -11.55 -7.02 -5.41
N ARG A 67 -12.39 -6.94 -6.46
CA ARG A 67 -11.98 -6.44 -7.77
C ARG A 67 -12.81 -5.21 -8.10
N LEU A 68 -12.15 -4.05 -8.19
CA LEU A 68 -12.77 -2.77 -8.52
C LEU A 68 -13.18 -2.73 -10.00
N GLY A 69 -13.97 -1.72 -10.39
CA GLY A 69 -14.48 -1.57 -11.76
C GLY A 69 -13.40 -1.32 -12.81
N ASP A 70 -12.25 -0.77 -12.39
CA ASP A 70 -11.04 -0.58 -13.19
C ASP A 70 -10.20 -1.86 -13.33
N GLY A 71 -10.62 -2.97 -12.71
CA GLY A 71 -9.88 -4.24 -12.68
C GLY A 71 -8.86 -4.35 -11.54
N SER A 72 -8.64 -3.30 -10.76
CA SER A 72 -7.70 -3.30 -9.64
C SER A 72 -8.11 -4.30 -8.57
N LEU A 73 -7.15 -5.11 -8.11
CA LEU A 73 -7.34 -6.04 -7.00
C LEU A 73 -7.02 -5.34 -5.67
N VAL A 74 -7.96 -5.42 -4.72
CA VAL A 74 -7.85 -4.75 -3.42
C VAL A 74 -8.21 -5.68 -2.27
N ALA A 75 -7.73 -5.35 -1.07
CA ALA A 75 -8.15 -5.98 0.17
C ALA A 75 -9.14 -5.07 0.91
N ILE A 76 -10.32 -5.61 1.20
CA ILE A 76 -11.42 -4.90 1.87
C ILE A 76 -11.60 -5.49 3.26
N LYS A 77 -11.37 -4.69 4.31
CA LYS A 77 -11.52 -5.10 5.70
C LYS A 77 -12.90 -4.69 6.23
N ARG A 78 -13.71 -5.66 6.62
CA ARG A 78 -14.98 -5.45 7.32
C ARG A 78 -14.73 -5.54 8.83
N ALA A 79 -14.71 -4.38 9.50
CA ALA A 79 -14.52 -4.29 10.94
C ALA A 79 -15.68 -4.97 11.69
N LYS A 80 -15.35 -5.60 12.82
CA LYS A 80 -16.35 -5.98 13.83
C LYS A 80 -16.60 -4.75 14.70
N LYS A 81 -17.85 -4.57 15.14
CA LYS A 81 -18.22 -3.54 16.11
C LYS A 81 -17.69 -3.91 17.49
#